data_AF-A0A9N9SUU0-F1
#
_entry.id   AF-A0A9N9SUU0-F1
#
_cell.length_a   1.000
_cell.length_b   1.000
_cell.length_c   1.000
_cell.angle_alpha   90.00
_cell.angle_beta   90.00
_cell.angle_gamma   90.00
#
_symmetry.space_group_name_H-M   'P 1'
#
loop_
_entity.id
_entity.type
_entity.pdbx_description
1 polymer ?
#
loop_
_entity_poly.entity_id
_entity_poly.type
_entity_poly.pdbx_seq_one_letter_code
_entity_poly.pdbx_strand_id
1 'polypeptide(L)'
;MWLSVFGLNKEHISKNATVCSEHFKKHDLIIQPSGRVILRKGTVPINIYHKSPEPSSTNDMENKETASSSIDKDDFYGRSKRLPIMDIIEKTLSYNNKLKQPQPNKNVVQNENTEEVNYVNIHEIHVNKVIEKKLGTNHFVLLNYELKPIIGRLGLLGEHSILFVTFLNQIGSKEHLQFFVKYFPFAEFQAQFAEGIGAFEKEALVYKLFKEFSKEGITQASYVVPYCYLVAPKKYFILNDLNTENYQSLNKHICLEYDVIIVVLQALAQLHSSSIAYEEKLKKSLLDLYGNDLEETFFNERKGFPNVEGVESCIKCIVDEIKLFNFPK
;
A
#
# COMPACT_ATOMS: atom_id res chain seq x y z
N MET A 1 4.03 -24.97 -11.76
CA MET A 1 4.62 -23.85 -10.99
C MET A 1 3.60 -22.72 -10.84
N TRP A 2 3.11 -22.13 -11.92
CA TRP A 2 2.07 -21.08 -11.85
C TRP A 2 0.71 -21.52 -11.27
N LEU A 3 0.34 -22.79 -11.42
CA LEU A 3 -0.97 -23.28 -10.97
C LEU A 3 -1.14 -23.33 -9.44
N SER A 4 -0.06 -23.61 -8.69
CA SER A 4 -0.10 -23.53 -7.22
C SER A 4 -0.01 -22.10 -6.71
N VAL A 5 0.51 -21.17 -7.52
CA VAL A 5 0.64 -19.75 -7.20
C VAL A 5 -0.72 -19.04 -7.21
N PHE A 6 -1.70 -19.55 -7.98
CA PHE A 6 -3.07 -19.02 -8.06
C PHE A 6 -4.09 -19.74 -7.15
N GLY A 7 -3.66 -20.65 -6.28
CA GLY A 7 -4.59 -21.41 -5.40
C GLY A 7 -5.51 -22.38 -6.14
N LEU A 8 -5.20 -22.75 -7.39
CA LEU A 8 -5.97 -23.71 -8.17
C LEU A 8 -5.48 -25.13 -7.91
N ASN A 9 -6.41 -26.03 -7.59
CA ASN A 9 -6.14 -27.46 -7.49
C ASN A 9 -6.33 -28.14 -8.86
N LYS A 10 -5.91 -29.40 -8.95
CA LYS A 10 -5.85 -30.18 -10.20
C LYS A 10 -7.24 -30.39 -10.86
N GLU A 11 -8.31 -30.17 -10.10
CA GLU A 11 -9.70 -30.34 -10.53
C GLU A 11 -10.26 -29.09 -11.24
N HIS A 12 -9.68 -27.91 -11.00
CA HIS A 12 -10.07 -26.64 -11.64
C HIS A 12 -9.46 -26.44 -13.05
N ILE A 13 -8.69 -27.40 -13.55
CA ILE A 13 -8.00 -27.29 -14.84
C ILE A 13 -8.67 -28.28 -15.80
N SER A 14 -9.29 -27.76 -16.85
CA SER A 14 -9.70 -28.57 -18.01
C SER A 14 -8.52 -29.43 -18.45
N LYS A 15 -8.73 -30.73 -18.69
CA LYS A 15 -7.69 -31.69 -19.11
C LYS A 15 -6.93 -31.25 -20.38
N ASN A 16 -7.40 -30.20 -21.07
CA ASN A 16 -6.83 -29.61 -22.28
C ASN A 16 -6.35 -28.17 -22.10
N ALA A 17 -5.92 -27.74 -20.90
CA ALA A 17 -5.31 -26.43 -20.72
C ALA A 17 -3.96 -26.35 -21.47
N THR A 18 -3.98 -25.79 -22.67
CA THR A 18 -2.79 -25.47 -23.47
C THR A 18 -2.19 -24.16 -22.98
N VAL A 19 -0.86 -24.14 -22.84
CA VAL A 19 -0.10 -22.89 -22.69
C VAL A 19 -0.49 -21.99 -23.86
N CYS A 20 -0.98 -20.77 -23.59
CA CYS A 20 -1.25 -19.80 -24.64
C CYS A 20 0.07 -19.54 -25.40
N SER A 21 0.20 -20.16 -26.58
CA SER A 21 1.44 -20.25 -27.34
C SER A 21 1.82 -18.93 -28.02
N GLU A 22 0.95 -17.92 -27.97
CA GLU A 22 1.16 -16.65 -28.66
C GLU A 22 2.21 -15.76 -27.97
N HIS A 23 2.50 -16.02 -26.68
CA HIS A 23 3.49 -15.26 -25.91
C HIS A 23 4.93 -15.75 -26.09
N PHE A 24 5.17 -16.82 -26.85
CA PHE A 24 6.49 -17.43 -27.00
C PHE A 24 6.77 -17.78 -28.46
N LYS A 25 8.03 -17.64 -28.89
CA LYS A 25 8.40 -18.01 -30.26
C LYS A 25 8.38 -19.54 -30.37
N LYS A 26 8.12 -20.08 -31.56
CA LYS A 26 8.12 -21.55 -31.78
C LYS A 26 9.42 -22.23 -31.32
N HIS A 27 10.56 -21.53 -31.37
CA HIS A 27 11.86 -22.08 -30.94
C HIS A 27 12.06 -22.11 -29.42
N ASP A 28 11.24 -21.37 -28.66
CA ASP A 28 11.24 -21.39 -27.19
C ASP A 28 10.57 -22.64 -26.61
N LEU A 29 9.84 -23.38 -27.45
CA LEU A 29 9.11 -24.58 -27.07
C LEU A 29 9.93 -25.84 -27.39
N ILE A 30 10.02 -26.76 -26.44
CA ILE A 30 10.57 -28.10 -26.58
C ILE A 30 9.42 -29.10 -26.55
N ILE A 31 9.36 -29.97 -27.54
CA ILE A 31 8.45 -31.11 -27.56
C ILE A 31 9.19 -32.31 -26.95
N GLN A 32 8.71 -32.80 -25.81
CA GLN A 32 9.25 -34.00 -25.19
C GLN A 32 8.83 -35.25 -25.99
N PRO A 33 9.56 -36.38 -25.85
CA PRO A 33 9.19 -37.66 -26.47
C PRO A 33 7.76 -38.14 -26.13
N SER A 34 7.20 -37.67 -25.02
CA SER A 34 5.81 -37.90 -24.60
C SER A 34 4.77 -37.08 -25.37
N GLY A 35 5.17 -36.26 -26.33
CA GLY A 35 4.31 -35.31 -27.04
C GLY A 35 4.01 -34.02 -26.25
N ARG A 36 4.52 -33.89 -25.02
CA ARG A 36 4.28 -32.73 -24.17
C ARG A 36 5.17 -31.55 -24.57
N VAL A 37 4.55 -30.39 -24.77
CA VAL A 37 5.26 -29.13 -25.08
C VAL A 37 5.63 -28.40 -23.78
N ILE A 38 6.90 -28.03 -23.62
CA ILE A 38 7.43 -27.27 -22.49
C ILE A 38 8.29 -26.10 -22.97
N LEU A 39 8.57 -25.12 -22.11
CA LEU A 39 9.46 -24.00 -22.44
C LEU A 39 10.93 -24.34 -22.18
N ARG A 40 11.83 -23.77 -22.99
CA ARG A 40 13.26 -23.77 -22.71
C ARG A 40 13.54 -23.01 -21.42
N LYS A 41 14.51 -23.51 -20.65
CA LYS A 41 14.98 -22.85 -19.43
C LYS A 41 15.56 -21.48 -19.81
N GLY A 42 15.07 -20.42 -19.20
CA GLY A 42 15.52 -19.04 -19.45
C GLY A 42 14.73 -18.29 -20.55
N THR A 43 13.67 -18.88 -21.10
CA THR A 43 12.80 -18.18 -22.06
C THR A 43 12.04 -17.03 -21.37
N VAL A 44 12.02 -15.87 -22.04
CA VAL A 44 11.25 -14.68 -21.66
C VAL A 44 10.11 -14.47 -22.68
N PRO A 45 8.88 -14.12 -22.25
CA PRO A 45 7.77 -13.88 -23.17
C PRO A 45 8.04 -12.75 -24.16
N ILE A 46 7.49 -12.85 -25.37
CA ILE A 46 7.49 -11.75 -26.34
C ILE A 46 6.47 -10.70 -25.91
N ASN A 47 6.87 -9.43 -25.92
CA ASN A 47 5.96 -8.32 -25.70
C ASN A 47 5.07 -8.12 -26.95
N ILE A 48 3.78 -8.48 -26.88
CA ILE A 48 2.85 -8.49 -28.04
C ILE A 48 2.07 -7.18 -28.21
N TYR A 49 2.61 -6.05 -27.78
CA TYR A 49 2.02 -4.75 -28.12
C TYR A 49 2.52 -4.29 -29.48
N HIS A 50 1.87 -4.74 -30.56
CA HIS A 50 1.70 -4.03 -31.84
C HIS A 50 0.87 -4.88 -32.81
N LYS A 51 -0.45 -4.97 -32.55
CA LYS A 51 -1.44 -5.19 -33.61
C LYS A 51 -2.69 -4.38 -33.25
N SER A 52 -2.82 -3.20 -33.83
CA SER A 52 -4.08 -2.44 -33.80
C SER A 52 -5.11 -3.13 -34.69
N PRO A 53 -6.33 -3.37 -34.22
CA PRO A 53 -7.49 -3.50 -35.10
C PRO A 53 -8.15 -2.13 -35.29
N GLU A 54 -8.44 -1.80 -36.55
CA GLU A 54 -9.29 -0.67 -36.95
C GLU A 54 -10.72 -0.77 -36.38
N PRO A 55 -11.44 0.35 -36.25
CA PRO A 55 -12.72 0.40 -35.56
C PRO A 55 -13.90 0.08 -36.50
N SER A 56 -14.86 -0.71 -36.03
CA SER A 56 -16.20 -0.78 -36.61
C SER A 56 -17.25 -0.30 -35.61
N SER A 57 -17.76 0.88 -35.95
CA SER A 57 -19.04 1.56 -35.69
C SER A 57 -20.25 0.83 -35.08
N THR A 58 -21.12 1.70 -34.55
CA THR A 58 -22.60 1.70 -34.35
C THR A 58 -23.05 1.45 -32.91
N ASN A 59 -23.50 2.47 -32.16
CA ASN A 59 -24.68 3.36 -32.25
C ASN A 59 -25.85 2.89 -31.38
N ASP A 60 -26.55 3.92 -30.85
CA ASP A 60 -27.90 3.99 -30.27
C ASP A 60 -27.95 4.04 -28.72
N MET A 61 -28.27 5.21 -28.13
CA MET A 61 -29.63 5.76 -27.86
C MET A 61 -30.44 4.81 -26.95
N GLU A 62 -31.09 5.20 -25.85
CA GLU A 62 -31.76 6.45 -25.52
C GLU A 62 -32.18 6.46 -24.02
N ASN A 63 -32.58 7.64 -23.54
CA ASN A 63 -33.06 8.00 -22.20
C ASN A 63 -34.29 7.21 -21.68
N LYS A 64 -34.50 7.21 -20.35
CA LYS A 64 -35.77 7.66 -19.75
C LYS A 64 -35.74 7.92 -18.24
N GLU A 65 -36.62 8.84 -17.87
CA GLU A 65 -36.74 9.65 -16.67
C GLU A 65 -37.33 8.96 -15.42
N THR A 66 -36.92 9.56 -14.30
CA THR A 66 -37.56 9.77 -12.98
C THR A 66 -38.96 9.22 -12.67
N ALA A 67 -39.11 8.76 -11.41
CA ALA A 67 -40.32 9.03 -10.61
C ALA A 67 -39.98 9.09 -9.10
N SER A 68 -40.25 10.25 -8.51
CA SER A 68 -40.31 10.53 -7.08
C SER A 68 -41.68 10.15 -6.51
N SER A 69 -41.74 9.65 -5.27
CA SER A 69 -42.95 9.74 -4.44
C SER A 69 -42.61 9.96 -2.97
N SER A 70 -42.99 11.13 -2.50
CA SER A 70 -43.14 11.59 -1.12
C SER A 70 -44.20 10.81 -0.35
N ILE A 71 -43.97 10.52 0.94
CA ILE A 71 -45.03 10.27 1.91
C ILE A 71 -44.77 11.10 3.17
N ASP A 72 -45.88 11.65 3.66
CA ASP A 72 -46.07 12.70 4.65
C ASP A 72 -45.68 12.39 6.09
N LYS A 73 -45.59 13.51 6.82
CA LYS A 73 -45.25 13.68 8.22
C LYS A 73 -46.40 13.39 9.19
N ASP A 74 -45.96 13.26 10.44
CA ASP A 74 -46.67 13.57 11.69
C ASP A 74 -47.58 12.48 12.27
N ASP A 75 -47.09 11.80 13.31
CA ASP A 75 -47.58 12.00 14.68
C ASP A 75 -46.83 11.08 15.66
N PHE A 76 -46.14 11.64 16.66
CA PHE A 76 -46.20 11.21 18.08
C PHE A 76 -45.24 12.06 18.95
N TYR A 77 -45.75 13.17 19.48
CA TYR A 77 -45.12 13.88 20.60
C TYR A 77 -45.44 13.13 21.91
N GLY A 78 -44.50 12.34 22.40
CA GLY A 78 -44.51 11.77 23.74
C GLY A 78 -43.16 11.96 24.41
N ARG A 79 -43.13 12.54 25.62
CA ARG A 79 -41.94 12.79 26.45
C ARG A 79 -41.01 11.56 26.48
N SER A 80 -40.00 11.56 25.61
CA SER A 80 -38.98 10.51 25.56
C SER A 80 -37.77 10.98 26.37
N LYS A 81 -37.34 10.17 27.33
CA LYS A 81 -36.01 10.32 27.95
C LYS A 81 -35.00 10.46 26.82
N ARG A 82 -34.20 11.55 26.83
CA ARG A 82 -33.12 11.74 25.84
C ARG A 82 -32.32 10.45 25.77
N LEU A 83 -32.42 9.76 24.63
CA LEU A 83 -31.63 8.57 24.38
C LEU A 83 -30.16 9.02 24.29
N PRO A 84 -29.20 8.27 24.85
CA PRO A 84 -27.77 8.60 24.80
C PRO A 84 -27.28 8.94 23.38
N ILE A 85 -27.92 8.36 22.37
CA ILE A 85 -27.66 8.62 20.95
C ILE A 85 -27.88 10.08 20.54
N MET A 86 -28.88 10.78 21.08
CA MET A 86 -29.16 12.17 20.74
C MET A 86 -28.11 13.11 21.35
N ASP A 87 -27.66 12.83 22.57
CA ASP A 87 -26.56 13.57 23.18
C ASP A 87 -25.22 13.32 22.44
N ILE A 88 -25.03 12.12 21.89
CA ILE A 88 -23.85 11.80 21.05
C ILE A 88 -23.96 12.50 19.69
N ILE A 89 -25.13 12.50 19.04
CA ILE A 89 -25.35 13.21 17.77
C ILE A 89 -25.16 14.71 17.96
N GLU A 90 -25.74 15.30 19.01
CA GLU A 90 -25.56 16.72 19.33
C GLU A 90 -24.09 17.05 19.62
N LYS A 91 -23.37 16.20 20.37
CA LYS A 91 -21.92 16.36 20.62
C LYS A 91 -21.09 16.19 19.35
N THR A 92 -21.41 15.22 18.49
CA THR A 92 -20.70 14.96 17.23
C THR A 92 -20.88 16.13 16.27
N LEU A 93 -22.11 16.63 16.11
CA LEU A 93 -22.42 17.81 15.30
C LEU A 93 -21.77 19.07 15.89
N SER A 94 -21.81 19.26 17.21
CA SER A 94 -21.18 20.40 17.89
C SER A 94 -19.66 20.40 17.74
N TYR A 95 -19.02 19.23 17.88
CA TYR A 95 -17.57 19.07 17.77
C TYR A 95 -17.08 19.24 16.32
N ASN A 96 -17.75 18.60 15.35
CA ASN A 96 -17.41 18.74 13.93
C ASN A 96 -17.60 20.17 13.41
N ASN A 97 -18.57 20.91 13.96
CA ASN A 97 -18.75 22.32 13.64
C ASN A 97 -17.68 23.23 14.27
N LYS A 98 -17.09 22.86 15.43
CA LYS A 98 -15.98 23.58 16.07
C LYS A 98 -14.64 23.38 15.35
N LEU A 99 -14.42 22.23 14.71
CA LEU A 99 -13.21 21.95 13.92
C LEU A 99 -13.04 22.83 12.68
N LYS A 100 -14.04 23.65 12.31
CA LYS A 100 -13.89 24.71 11.30
C LYS A 100 -13.09 25.92 11.79
N GLN A 101 -12.68 25.95 13.06
CA GLN A 101 -11.76 26.96 13.59
C GLN A 101 -10.50 26.31 14.18
N PRO A 102 -9.29 26.76 13.81
CA PRO A 102 -8.06 26.20 14.34
C PRO A 102 -7.86 26.67 15.78
N GLN A 103 -7.69 25.72 16.72
CA GLN A 103 -7.23 26.00 18.09
C GLN A 103 -5.85 25.37 18.31
N PRO A 104 -4.92 26.06 19.00
CA PRO A 104 -3.59 25.55 19.25
C PRO A 104 -3.61 24.69 20.52
N ASN A 105 -3.15 23.43 20.46
CA ASN A 105 -2.97 22.64 21.67
C ASN A 105 -1.53 22.18 21.85
N LYS A 106 -0.97 22.65 22.98
CA LYS A 106 0.23 22.18 23.65
C LYS A 106 -0.09 20.85 24.34
N ASN A 107 0.79 19.87 24.18
CA ASN A 107 1.07 18.83 25.17
C ASN A 107 2.54 18.45 24.99
N VAL A 108 3.39 19.03 25.85
CA VAL A 108 4.80 18.63 25.98
C VAL A 108 4.83 17.60 27.10
N VAL A 109 5.22 16.36 26.79
CA VAL A 109 5.55 15.36 27.80
C VAL A 109 7.03 15.55 28.13
N GLN A 110 7.32 16.11 29.30
CA GLN A 110 8.67 16.19 29.83
C GLN A 110 9.04 14.85 30.44
N ASN A 111 10.03 14.17 29.86
CA ASN A 111 10.78 13.11 30.53
C ASN A 111 12.26 13.50 30.47
N GLU A 112 12.83 13.75 31.64
CA GLU A 112 14.24 14.09 31.82
C GLU A 112 15.11 12.89 31.43
N ASN A 113 16.08 13.10 30.52
CA ASN A 113 17.17 12.19 30.08
C ASN A 113 16.99 11.36 28.80
N THR A 114 16.17 11.79 27.84
CA THR A 114 16.29 11.33 26.45
C THR A 114 16.41 12.54 25.54
N GLU A 115 17.36 12.52 24.60
CA GLU A 115 17.44 13.50 23.51
C GLU A 115 16.02 13.75 22.98
N GLU A 116 15.52 14.99 23.10
CA GLU A 116 14.17 15.36 22.67
C GLU A 116 14.07 15.20 21.15
N VAL A 117 13.69 14.00 20.70
CA VAL A 117 13.27 13.79 19.33
C VAL A 117 11.93 14.51 19.18
N ASN A 118 11.95 15.68 18.54
CA ASN A 118 10.76 16.47 18.23
C ASN A 118 9.93 15.73 17.18
N TYR A 119 9.09 14.79 17.63
CA TYR A 119 8.15 14.10 16.75
C TYR A 119 7.16 15.11 16.17
N VAL A 120 6.91 15.02 14.87
CA VAL A 120 5.85 15.80 14.23
C VAL A 120 4.51 15.34 14.79
N ASN A 121 3.82 16.22 15.51
CA ASN A 121 2.48 15.94 16.02
C ASN A 121 1.53 15.58 14.87
N ILE A 122 0.83 14.46 15.01
CA ILE A 122 -0.26 14.11 14.09
C ILE A 122 -1.44 15.02 14.40
N HIS A 123 -1.93 15.72 13.38
CA HIS A 123 -3.10 16.58 13.52
C HIS A 123 -4.35 15.73 13.76
N GLU A 124 -5.20 16.15 14.68
CA GLU A 124 -6.45 15.47 15.02
C GLU A 124 -7.36 15.23 13.80
N ILE A 125 -7.38 16.17 12.84
CA ILE A 125 -8.11 16.01 11.57
C ILE A 125 -7.64 14.78 10.76
N HIS A 126 -6.35 14.43 10.86
CA HIS A 126 -5.82 13.23 10.22
C HIS A 126 -6.24 11.97 10.99
N VAL A 127 -6.25 12.03 12.32
CA VAL A 127 -6.74 10.92 13.17
C VAL A 127 -8.21 10.63 12.87
N ASN A 128 -9.07 11.65 12.84
CA ASN A 128 -10.49 11.50 12.48
C ASN A 128 -10.67 10.88 11.09
N LYS A 129 -9.93 11.36 10.07
CA LYS A 129 -9.97 10.78 8.71
C LYS A 129 -9.55 9.30 8.66
N VAL A 130 -8.60 8.91 9.50
CA VAL A 130 -8.13 7.52 9.57
C VAL A 130 -9.19 6.63 10.22
N ILE A 131 -9.80 7.09 11.32
CA ILE A 131 -10.91 6.37 11.98
C ILE A 131 -12.08 6.21 11.02
N GLU A 132 -12.48 7.29 10.33
CA GLU A 132 -13.57 7.26 9.35
C GLU A 132 -13.32 6.21 8.26
N LYS A 133 -12.11 6.18 7.71
CA LYS A 133 -11.72 5.17 6.71
C LYS A 133 -11.68 3.75 7.28
N LYS A 134 -11.29 3.57 8.54
CA LYS A 134 -11.23 2.26 9.20
C LYS A 134 -12.62 1.71 9.50
N LEU A 135 -13.53 2.55 9.96
CA LEU A 135 -14.88 2.16 10.37
C LEU A 135 -15.89 2.20 9.21
N GLY A 136 -15.60 2.92 8.13
CA GLY A 136 -16.55 3.16 7.04
C GLY A 136 -17.71 4.09 7.45
N THR A 137 -17.56 4.85 8.53
CA THR A 137 -18.58 5.75 9.08
C THR A 137 -17.93 6.93 9.79
N ASN A 138 -18.63 8.06 9.84
CA ASN A 138 -18.27 9.24 10.63
C ASN A 138 -19.04 9.34 11.95
N HIS A 139 -19.83 8.31 12.29
CA HIS A 139 -20.60 8.23 13.54
C HIS A 139 -19.74 7.73 14.70
N PHE A 140 -18.78 8.56 15.10
CA PHE A 140 -17.93 8.32 16.26
C PHE A 140 -17.52 9.64 16.90
N VAL A 141 -17.06 9.58 18.15
CA VAL A 141 -16.45 10.72 18.85
C VAL A 141 -15.05 10.35 19.28
N LEU A 142 -14.04 11.01 18.70
CA LEU A 142 -12.67 10.88 19.17
C LEU A 142 -12.57 11.39 20.62
N LEU A 143 -12.06 10.55 21.52
CA LEU A 143 -11.85 10.92 22.93
C LEU A 143 -10.40 11.33 23.19
N ASN A 144 -9.45 10.53 22.71
CA ASN A 144 -8.02 10.76 22.87
C ASN A 144 -7.22 9.96 21.84
N TYR A 145 -5.99 10.39 21.58
CA TYR A 145 -5.00 9.59 20.87
C TYR A 145 -3.61 9.77 21.47
N GLU A 146 -2.78 8.73 21.36
CA GLU A 146 -1.43 8.68 21.91
C GLU A 146 -0.48 8.09 20.87
N LEU A 147 0.74 8.64 20.79
CA LEU A 147 1.81 8.12 19.95
C LEU A 147 2.89 7.49 20.81
N LYS A 148 3.22 6.22 20.55
CA LYS A 148 4.33 5.53 21.19
C LYS A 148 5.42 5.22 20.16
N PRO A 149 6.62 5.81 20.28
CA PRO A 149 7.75 5.49 19.41
C PRO A 149 8.13 4.01 19.48
N ILE A 150 8.50 3.44 18.34
CA ILE A 150 9.05 2.08 18.27
C ILE A 150 10.56 2.19 18.46
N ILE A 151 11.02 1.86 19.67
CA ILE A 151 12.44 1.91 20.04
C ILE A 151 13.18 0.67 19.51
N GLY A 152 14.44 0.84 19.11
CA GLY A 152 15.35 -0.26 18.73
C GLY A 152 15.24 -0.74 17.29
N ARG A 153 14.31 -0.18 16.48
CA ARG A 153 14.27 -0.39 15.02
C ARG A 153 14.67 0.89 14.31
N LEU A 154 15.97 1.03 14.04
CA LEU A 154 16.50 2.12 13.22
C LEU A 154 16.19 1.83 11.75
N GLY A 155 15.12 2.42 11.23
CA GLY A 155 14.90 2.52 9.80
C GLY A 155 15.86 3.58 9.23
N LEU A 156 16.55 3.27 8.13
CA LEU A 156 17.41 4.25 7.45
C LEU A 156 16.61 5.43 6.88
N LEU A 157 15.39 5.15 6.41
CA LEU A 157 14.54 6.09 5.66
C LEU A 157 13.25 6.43 6.41
N GLY A 158 13.28 6.43 7.75
CA GLY A 158 12.17 6.91 8.56
C GLY A 158 12.09 6.28 9.94
N GLU A 159 11.54 7.05 10.85
CA GLU A 159 11.18 6.66 12.20
C GLU A 159 9.77 6.08 12.23
N HIS A 160 9.47 5.33 13.29
CA HIS A 160 8.22 4.61 13.41
C HIS A 160 7.60 4.80 14.79
N SER A 161 6.27 4.92 14.84
CA SER A 161 5.49 4.93 16.08
C SER A 161 4.21 4.11 15.92
N ILE A 162 3.62 3.72 17.03
CA ILE A 162 2.25 3.20 17.08
C ILE A 162 1.32 4.31 17.56
N LEU A 163 0.26 4.57 16.79
CA LEU A 163 -0.82 5.48 17.13
C LEU A 163 -1.95 4.68 17.78
N PHE A 164 -2.18 4.94 19.07
CA PHE A 164 -3.31 4.40 19.83
C PHE A 164 -4.43 5.44 19.83
N VAL A 165 -5.63 5.02 19.43
CA VAL A 165 -6.80 5.89 19.34
C VAL A 165 -7.89 5.33 20.23
N THR A 166 -8.50 6.21 21.01
CA THR A 166 -9.67 5.90 21.85
C THR A 166 -10.84 6.75 21.40
N PHE A 167 -11.97 6.12 21.10
CA PHE A 167 -13.16 6.80 20.60
C PHE A 167 -14.44 6.18 21.18
N LEU A 168 -15.55 6.91 21.08
CA LEU A 168 -16.89 6.36 21.28
C LEU A 168 -17.49 5.98 19.93
N ASN A 169 -17.97 4.76 19.81
CA ASN A 169 -18.68 4.30 18.62
C ASN A 169 -20.13 4.86 18.57
N GLN A 170 -20.87 4.49 17.53
CA GLN A 170 -22.25 4.94 17.29
C GLN A 170 -23.27 4.58 18.39
N ILE A 171 -22.99 3.56 19.22
CA ILE A 171 -23.83 3.17 20.36
C ILE A 171 -23.31 3.74 21.70
N GLY A 172 -22.29 4.60 21.66
CA GLY A 172 -21.66 5.20 22.85
C GLY A 172 -20.72 4.26 23.61
N SER A 173 -20.34 3.11 23.02
CA SER A 173 -19.33 2.23 23.60
C SER A 173 -17.94 2.77 23.33
N LYS A 174 -17.07 2.70 24.34
CA LYS A 174 -15.67 3.08 24.23
C LYS A 174 -14.89 1.97 23.53
N GLU A 175 -14.21 2.33 22.46
CA GLU A 175 -13.40 1.41 21.64
C GLU A 175 -11.99 1.94 21.41
N HIS A 176 -11.11 1.04 20.98
CA HIS A 176 -9.71 1.31 20.75
C HIS A 176 -9.29 0.86 19.35
N LEU A 177 -8.53 1.70 18.66
CA LEU A 177 -7.87 1.37 17.41
C LEU A 177 -6.38 1.60 17.53
N GLN A 178 -5.64 0.85 16.73
CA GLN A 178 -4.18 0.90 16.68
C GLN A 178 -3.73 1.00 15.22
N PHE A 179 -2.80 1.91 14.96
CA PHE A 179 -2.24 2.16 13.64
C PHE A 179 -0.73 2.26 13.69
N PHE A 180 -0.08 1.85 12.61
CA PHE A 180 1.35 2.04 12.43
C PHE A 180 1.60 3.39 11.75
N VAL A 181 2.53 4.17 12.29
CA VAL A 181 2.92 5.47 11.75
C VAL A 181 4.37 5.39 11.30
N LYS A 182 4.61 5.70 10.02
CA LYS A 182 5.95 5.87 9.46
C LYS A 182 6.18 7.35 9.19
N TYR A 183 7.19 7.93 9.81
CA TYR A 183 7.54 9.33 9.61
C TYR A 183 8.49 9.50 8.43
N PHE A 184 8.45 10.68 7.85
CA PHE A 184 9.59 11.19 7.10
C PHE A 184 10.76 11.42 8.07
N PRO A 185 12.02 11.12 7.68
CA PRO A 185 13.16 11.21 8.59
C PRO A 185 13.27 12.55 9.30
N PHE A 186 13.59 12.54 10.59
CA PHE A 186 13.82 13.75 11.38
C PHE A 186 15.27 14.22 11.29
N ALA A 187 16.22 13.29 11.19
CA ALA A 187 17.63 13.63 11.05
C ALA A 187 17.89 14.27 9.69
N GLU A 188 18.50 15.46 9.69
CA GLU A 188 18.69 16.27 8.48
C GLU A 188 19.36 15.50 7.34
N PHE A 189 20.42 14.75 7.62
CA PHE A 189 21.11 13.97 6.58
C PHE A 189 20.21 12.89 5.96
N GLN A 190 19.39 12.22 6.77
CA GLN A 190 18.46 11.19 6.29
C GLN A 190 17.29 11.83 5.53
N ALA A 191 16.82 12.98 5.99
CA ALA A 191 15.78 13.76 5.34
C ALA A 191 16.24 14.24 3.95
N GLN A 192 17.42 14.86 3.88
CA GLN A 192 18.03 15.30 2.61
C GLN A 192 18.27 14.13 1.67
N PHE A 193 18.75 12.99 2.19
CA PHE A 193 18.94 11.79 1.38
C PHE A 193 17.59 11.27 0.86
N ALA A 194 16.61 11.04 1.73
CA ALA A 194 15.28 10.54 1.39
C ALA A 194 14.54 11.45 0.39
N GLU A 195 14.67 12.76 0.54
CA GLU A 195 14.14 13.76 -0.40
C GLU A 195 14.88 13.72 -1.74
N GLY A 196 16.21 13.72 -1.72
CA GLY A 196 17.01 13.70 -2.94
C GLY A 196 16.84 12.42 -3.75
N ILE A 197 16.50 11.30 -3.10
CA ILE A 197 16.14 10.03 -3.75
C ILE A 197 14.61 9.85 -3.94
N GLY A 198 13.79 10.87 -3.64
CA GLY A 198 12.33 10.83 -3.81
C GLY A 198 11.64 9.63 -3.17
N ALA A 199 12.20 9.06 -2.09
CA ALA A 199 11.76 7.78 -1.54
C ALA A 199 10.33 7.87 -0.98
N PHE A 200 10.01 8.99 -0.32
CA PHE A 200 8.70 9.21 0.29
C PHE A 200 7.61 9.36 -0.78
N GLU A 201 7.88 10.12 -1.85
CA GLU A 201 6.99 10.33 -2.98
C GLU A 201 6.73 9.03 -3.72
N LYS A 202 7.77 8.23 -3.94
CA LYS A 202 7.65 6.91 -4.57
C LYS A 202 6.82 5.95 -3.72
N GLU A 203 7.02 5.92 -2.40
CA GLU A 203 6.19 5.10 -1.51
C GLU A 203 4.72 5.54 -1.54
N ALA A 204 4.46 6.86 -1.54
CA ALA A 204 3.11 7.41 -1.66
C ALA A 204 2.44 7.02 -3.00
N LEU A 205 3.20 7.05 -4.09
CA LEU A 205 2.75 6.58 -5.41
C LEU A 205 2.38 5.10 -5.37
N VAL A 206 3.21 4.25 -4.78
CA VAL A 206 2.95 2.80 -4.70
C VAL A 206 1.64 2.51 -3.95
N TYR A 207 1.40 3.16 -2.81
CA TYR A 207 0.11 3.03 -2.12
C TYR A 207 -1.08 3.59 -2.91
N LYS A 208 -0.87 4.63 -3.71
CA LYS A 208 -1.90 5.12 -4.65
C LYS A 208 -2.19 4.08 -5.72
N LEU A 209 -1.18 3.43 -6.29
CA LEU A 209 -1.36 2.37 -7.30
C LEU A 209 -2.19 1.21 -6.75
N PHE A 210 -1.93 0.73 -5.53
CA PHE A 210 -2.74 -0.33 -4.92
C PHE A 210 -4.21 0.05 -4.74
N LYS A 211 -4.50 1.34 -4.53
CA LYS A 211 -5.88 1.85 -4.49
C LYS A 211 -6.50 1.85 -5.89
N GLU A 212 -5.76 2.25 -6.92
CA GLU A 212 -6.24 2.17 -8.30
C GLU A 212 -6.48 0.71 -8.72
N PHE A 213 -5.61 -0.23 -8.34
CA PHE A 213 -5.83 -1.66 -8.59
C PHE A 213 -7.14 -2.14 -7.95
N SER A 214 -7.37 -1.76 -6.69
CA SER A 214 -8.61 -2.10 -5.97
C SER A 214 -9.86 -1.52 -6.63
N LYS A 215 -9.81 -0.29 -7.16
CA LYS A 215 -10.95 0.31 -7.91
C LYS A 215 -11.29 -0.48 -9.15
N GLU A 216 -10.28 -1.09 -9.77
CA GLU A 216 -10.43 -1.99 -10.90
C GLU A 216 -10.78 -3.43 -10.48
N GLY A 217 -11.08 -3.69 -9.21
CA GLY A 217 -11.44 -5.02 -8.72
C GLY A 217 -10.26 -5.98 -8.63
N ILE A 218 -9.03 -5.48 -8.70
CA ILE A 218 -7.80 -6.26 -8.57
C ILE A 218 -7.33 -6.16 -7.11
N THR A 219 -7.51 -7.24 -6.36
CA THR A 219 -7.35 -7.25 -4.89
C THR A 219 -6.14 -8.05 -4.40
N GLN A 220 -5.40 -8.72 -5.29
CA GLN A 220 -4.32 -9.64 -4.92
C GLN A 220 -3.24 -8.94 -4.09
N ALA A 221 -2.85 -7.71 -4.44
CA ALA A 221 -1.88 -6.93 -3.67
C ALA A 221 -2.38 -6.58 -2.26
N SER A 222 -3.68 -6.44 -2.04
CA SER A 222 -4.24 -6.04 -0.73
C SER A 222 -3.98 -7.06 0.38
N TYR A 223 -3.67 -8.32 0.03
CA TYR A 223 -3.34 -9.36 0.99
C TYR A 223 -1.88 -9.32 1.47
N VAL A 224 -1.01 -8.58 0.78
CA VAL A 224 0.45 -8.60 1.00
C VAL A 224 1.04 -7.23 1.28
N VAL A 225 0.20 -6.20 1.34
CA VAL A 225 0.60 -4.83 1.66
C VAL A 225 -0.26 -4.27 2.78
N PRO A 226 0.32 -3.49 3.71
CA PRO A 226 -0.45 -2.85 4.75
C PRO A 226 -1.43 -1.84 4.15
N TYR A 227 -2.64 -1.75 4.71
CA TYR A 227 -3.61 -0.77 4.23
C TYR A 227 -3.17 0.65 4.61
N CYS A 228 -2.98 1.52 3.61
CA CYS A 228 -2.64 2.92 3.83
C CYS A 228 -3.88 3.80 4.00
N TYR A 229 -4.18 4.17 5.24
CA TYR A 229 -5.29 5.06 5.56
C TYR A 229 -5.01 6.50 5.13
N LEU A 230 -3.80 7.01 5.39
CA LEU A 230 -3.46 8.41 5.15
C LEU A 230 -1.99 8.58 4.78
N VAL A 231 -1.75 9.51 3.86
CA VAL A 231 -0.43 10.04 3.51
C VAL A 231 -0.46 11.54 3.78
N ALA A 232 0.41 12.01 4.67
CA ALA A 232 0.71 13.42 4.86
C ALA A 232 2.05 13.71 4.17
N PRO A 233 2.08 14.44 3.03
CA PRO A 233 3.29 14.66 2.25
C PRO A 233 4.45 15.18 3.10
N LYS A 234 5.63 14.56 2.95
CA LYS A 234 6.87 14.87 3.69
C LYS A 234 6.71 14.95 5.20
N LYS A 235 5.73 14.21 5.76
CA LYS A 235 5.46 14.17 7.20
C LYS A 235 5.34 12.75 7.70
N TYR A 236 4.33 12.01 7.24
CA TYR A 236 4.09 10.64 7.68
C TYR A 236 3.06 9.88 6.86
N PHE A 237 3.11 8.56 6.98
CA PHE A 237 2.08 7.61 6.61
C PHE A 237 1.36 7.10 7.86
N ILE A 238 0.05 6.87 7.75
CA ILE A 238 -0.72 6.12 8.75
C ILE A 238 -1.26 4.86 8.07
N LEU A 239 -0.76 3.72 8.52
CA LEU A 239 -0.98 2.38 7.96
C LEU A 239 -1.70 1.48 8.97
N ASN A 240 -2.25 0.35 8.54
CA ASN A 240 -2.66 -0.68 9.51
C ASN A 240 -1.44 -1.16 10.29
N ASP A 241 -1.65 -1.48 11.57
CA ASP A 241 -0.61 -2.13 12.35
C ASP A 241 -0.71 -3.65 12.17
N LEU A 242 0.19 -4.20 11.36
CA LEU A 242 0.24 -5.64 11.07
C LEU A 242 0.57 -6.50 12.31
N ASN A 243 1.11 -5.93 13.39
CA ASN A 243 1.29 -6.67 14.63
C ASN A 243 -0.06 -7.09 15.23
N THR A 244 -1.13 -6.31 15.00
CA THR A 244 -2.49 -6.67 15.42
C THR A 244 -3.08 -7.84 14.62
N GLU A 245 -2.45 -8.17 13.49
CA GLU A 245 -2.80 -9.29 12.60
C GLU A 245 -1.79 -10.45 12.74
N ASN A 246 -0.98 -10.46 13.82
CA ASN A 246 0.04 -11.46 14.13
C ASN A 246 1.21 -11.57 13.14
N TYR A 247 1.42 -10.55 12.29
CA TYR A 247 2.65 -10.48 11.51
C TYR A 247 3.84 -10.17 12.41
N GLN A 248 4.99 -10.73 12.04
CA GLN A 248 6.25 -10.54 12.75
C GLN A 248 7.36 -10.22 11.76
N SER A 249 8.29 -9.37 12.20
CA SER A 249 9.51 -9.13 11.43
C SER A 249 10.47 -10.29 11.60
N LEU A 250 10.96 -10.81 10.47
CA LEU A 250 11.93 -11.89 10.47
C LEU A 250 13.28 -11.41 11.02
N ASN A 251 13.98 -12.30 11.70
CA ASN A 251 15.33 -12.02 12.17
C ASN A 251 16.31 -12.05 10.98
N LYS A 252 16.79 -10.88 10.57
CA LYS A 252 17.74 -10.72 9.45
C LYS A 252 19.09 -11.44 9.64
N HIS A 253 19.41 -11.89 10.85
CA HIS A 253 20.64 -12.61 11.17
C HIS A 253 20.49 -14.13 11.06
N ILE A 254 19.31 -14.63 10.70
CA ILE A 254 19.01 -16.05 10.57
C ILE A 254 18.65 -16.34 9.10
N CYS A 255 19.09 -17.49 8.60
CA CYS A 255 18.72 -17.95 7.27
C CYS A 255 17.21 -18.24 7.20
N LEU A 256 16.58 -17.90 6.08
CA LEU A 256 15.17 -18.20 5.86
C LEU A 256 14.96 -19.70 5.69
N GLU A 257 13.97 -20.24 6.38
CA GLU A 257 13.53 -21.62 6.21
C GLU A 257 12.72 -21.79 4.92
N TYR A 258 12.65 -23.02 4.42
CA TYR A 258 11.96 -23.32 3.15
C TYR A 258 10.52 -22.81 3.13
N ASP A 259 9.76 -23.03 4.21
CA ASP A 259 8.35 -22.61 4.28
C ASP A 259 8.22 -21.08 4.25
N VAL A 260 9.13 -20.36 4.90
CA VAL A 260 9.18 -18.89 4.86
C VAL A 260 9.47 -18.40 3.43
N ILE A 261 10.38 -19.06 2.72
CA ILE A 261 10.69 -18.74 1.32
C ILE A 261 9.45 -18.92 0.44
N ILE A 262 8.67 -19.99 0.63
CA ILE A 262 7.43 -20.21 -0.13
C ILE A 262 6.44 -19.07 0.09
N VAL A 263 6.23 -18.63 1.34
CA VAL A 263 5.35 -17.50 1.66
C VAL A 263 5.82 -16.21 1.00
N VAL A 264 7.12 -15.91 1.06
CA VAL A 264 7.70 -14.72 0.42
C VAL A 264 7.50 -14.76 -1.10
N LEU A 265 7.76 -15.90 -1.74
CA LEU A 265 7.57 -16.05 -3.19
C LEU A 265 6.10 -15.90 -3.59
N GLN A 266 5.17 -16.41 -2.79
CA GLN A 266 3.73 -16.22 -3.00
C GLN A 266 3.36 -14.74 -2.89
N ALA A 267 3.89 -14.03 -1.89
CA ALA A 267 3.61 -12.61 -1.70
C ALA A 267 4.12 -11.76 -2.88
N LEU A 268 5.34 -12.02 -3.34
CA LEU A 268 5.92 -11.37 -4.52
C LEU A 268 5.10 -11.67 -5.79
N ALA A 269 4.65 -12.92 -5.96
CA ALA A 269 3.81 -13.28 -7.09
C ALA A 269 2.44 -12.57 -7.06
N GLN A 270 1.81 -12.43 -5.89
CA GLN A 270 0.57 -11.67 -5.74
C GLN A 270 0.78 -10.20 -6.10
N LEU A 271 1.87 -9.60 -5.64
CA LEU A 271 2.22 -8.22 -5.98
C LEU A 271 2.40 -8.03 -7.50
N HIS A 272 3.23 -8.85 -8.14
CA HIS A 272 3.47 -8.78 -9.59
C HIS A 272 2.23 -9.09 -10.43
N SER A 273 1.43 -10.08 -10.01
CA SER A 273 0.20 -10.43 -10.73
C SER A 273 -0.82 -9.28 -10.70
N SER A 274 -0.82 -8.47 -9.64
CA SER A 274 -1.70 -7.30 -9.52
C SER A 274 -1.36 -6.22 -10.55
N SER A 275 -0.07 -5.92 -10.72
CA SER A 275 0.36 -4.94 -11.72
C SER A 275 0.07 -5.42 -13.14
N ILE A 276 0.36 -6.69 -13.44
CA ILE A 276 0.09 -7.28 -14.76
C ILE A 276 -1.41 -7.27 -15.07
N ALA A 277 -2.25 -7.71 -14.12
CA ALA A 277 -3.69 -7.70 -14.30
C ALA A 277 -4.24 -6.28 -14.54
N TYR A 278 -3.66 -5.27 -13.87
CA TYR A 278 -4.06 -3.88 -14.04
C TYR A 278 -3.69 -3.35 -15.42
N GLU A 279 -2.47 -3.62 -15.89
CA GLU A 279 -2.04 -3.26 -17.25
C GLU A 279 -2.89 -3.93 -18.32
N GLU A 280 -3.18 -5.21 -18.16
CA GLU A 280 -3.99 -6.00 -19.09
C GLU A 280 -5.43 -5.48 -19.15
N LYS A 281 -6.01 -5.13 -17.98
CA LYS A 281 -7.35 -4.55 -17.90
C LYS A 281 -7.44 -3.17 -18.56
N LEU A 282 -6.43 -2.32 -18.36
CA LEU A 282 -6.38 -0.98 -18.94
C LEU A 282 -5.84 -0.94 -20.37
N LYS A 283 -5.29 -2.05 -20.86
CA LYS A 283 -4.60 -2.17 -22.16
C LYS A 283 -3.48 -1.14 -22.33
N LYS A 284 -2.81 -0.78 -21.24
CA LYS A 284 -1.71 0.19 -21.16
C LYS A 284 -0.71 -0.29 -20.12
N SER A 285 0.58 -0.09 -20.39
CA SER A 285 1.58 -0.41 -19.37
C SER A 285 1.56 0.63 -18.24
N LEU A 286 2.06 0.26 -17.06
CA LEU A 286 2.28 1.19 -15.96
C LEU A 286 3.27 2.29 -16.35
N LEU A 287 4.23 1.99 -17.23
CA LEU A 287 5.16 2.98 -17.76
C LEU A 287 4.45 4.01 -18.65
N ASP A 288 3.48 3.61 -19.45
CA ASP A 288 2.68 4.57 -20.25
C ASP A 288 1.83 5.49 -19.36
N LEU A 289 1.37 4.96 -18.22
CA LEU A 289 0.49 5.67 -17.29
C LEU A 289 1.25 6.55 -16.28
N TYR A 290 2.44 6.11 -15.85
CA TYR A 290 3.17 6.66 -14.70
C TYR A 290 4.69 6.78 -14.94
N GLY A 291 5.17 6.73 -16.19
CA GLY A 291 6.59 6.56 -16.52
C GLY A 291 7.57 7.43 -15.73
N ASN A 292 7.30 8.74 -15.64
CA ASN A 292 8.15 9.66 -14.89
C ASN A 292 8.12 9.39 -13.37
N ASP A 293 6.96 8.99 -12.85
CA ASP A 293 6.79 8.70 -11.42
C ASP A 293 7.42 7.35 -11.02
N LEU A 294 7.63 6.46 -11.99
CA LEU A 294 8.22 5.13 -11.83
C LEU A 294 9.71 5.05 -12.19
N GLU A 295 10.35 6.17 -12.52
CA GLU A 295 11.80 6.21 -12.76
C GLU A 295 12.58 5.60 -11.58
N GLU A 296 13.71 4.94 -11.83
CA GLU A 296 14.57 4.42 -10.75
C GLU A 296 15.11 5.59 -9.90
N THR A 297 14.90 5.47 -8.59
CA THR A 297 15.23 6.53 -7.62
C THR A 297 16.22 6.08 -6.57
N PHE A 298 16.77 4.88 -6.62
CA PHE A 298 17.85 4.45 -5.72
C PHE A 298 19.18 4.33 -6.46
N PHE A 299 19.13 3.93 -7.73
CA PHE A 299 20.29 3.81 -8.62
C PHE A 299 20.09 4.64 -9.88
N ASN A 300 20.78 5.78 -9.99
CA ASN A 300 20.60 6.69 -11.10
C ASN A 300 21.91 7.39 -11.44
N GLU A 301 22.30 7.38 -12.72
CA GLU A 301 23.55 7.97 -13.23
C GLU A 301 23.49 9.49 -13.43
N ARG A 302 22.36 10.14 -13.07
CA ARG A 302 22.22 11.60 -13.13
C ARG A 302 23.32 12.28 -12.31
N LYS A 303 23.99 13.25 -12.92
CA LYS A 303 25.00 14.06 -12.25
C LYS A 303 24.42 14.72 -10.99
N GLY A 304 25.09 14.53 -9.85
CA GLY A 304 24.66 15.09 -8.56
C GLY A 304 23.57 14.29 -7.85
N PHE A 305 23.25 13.09 -8.32
CA PHE A 305 22.26 12.23 -7.66
C PHE A 305 22.81 11.70 -6.31
N PRO A 306 22.05 11.79 -5.19
CA PRO A 306 22.60 11.64 -3.84
C PRO A 306 23.31 10.31 -3.56
N ASN A 307 22.93 9.23 -4.25
CA ASN A 307 23.44 7.89 -3.98
C ASN A 307 24.51 7.41 -4.98
N VAL A 308 24.95 8.25 -5.93
CA VAL A 308 25.90 7.83 -6.99
C VAL A 308 27.22 7.36 -6.39
N GLU A 309 27.84 8.17 -5.52
CA GLU A 309 29.13 7.83 -4.90
C GLU A 309 29.02 6.57 -4.03
N GLY A 310 27.90 6.40 -3.33
CA GLY A 310 27.62 5.21 -2.53
C GLY A 310 27.55 3.95 -3.39
N VAL A 311 26.83 4.01 -4.51
CA VAL A 311 26.72 2.86 -5.42
C VAL A 311 28.03 2.58 -6.15
N GLU A 312 28.74 3.61 -6.63
CA GLU A 312 30.07 3.45 -7.24
C GLU A 312 31.05 2.80 -6.27
N SER A 313 31.01 3.18 -5.00
CA SER A 313 31.81 2.57 -3.94
C SER A 313 31.44 1.11 -3.70
N CYS A 314 30.15 0.77 -3.66
CA CYS A 314 29.69 -0.62 -3.55
C CYS A 314 30.13 -1.47 -4.75
N ILE A 315 29.97 -0.96 -5.97
CA ILE A 315 30.41 -1.63 -7.20
C ILE A 315 31.92 -1.88 -7.15
N LYS A 316 32.70 -0.86 -6.80
CA LYS A 316 34.14 -0.97 -6.66
C LYS A 316 34.54 -2.03 -5.63
N CYS A 317 33.87 -2.03 -4.47
CA CYS A 317 34.10 -3.03 -3.42
C CYS A 317 33.87 -4.45 -3.93
N ILE A 318 32.73 -4.73 -4.57
CA ILE A 318 32.40 -6.04 -5.14
C ILE A 318 33.42 -6.44 -6.21
N VAL A 319 33.79 -5.52 -7.10
CA VAL A 319 34.78 -5.77 -8.15
C VAL A 319 36.15 -6.10 -7.56
N ASP A 320 36.56 -5.40 -6.50
CA ASP A 320 37.84 -5.65 -5.83
C ASP A 320 37.81 -6.95 -5.01
N GLU A 321 36.69 -7.32 -4.40
CA GLU A 321 36.47 -8.65 -3.80
C GLU A 321 36.60 -9.77 -4.85
N ILE A 322 35.95 -9.63 -6.01
CA ILE A 322 36.04 -10.63 -7.09
C ILE A 322 37.50 -10.80 -7.54
N LYS A 323 38.25 -9.70 -7.70
CA LYS A 323 39.68 -9.75 -8.04
C LYS A 323 40.50 -10.41 -6.93
N LEU A 324 40.21 -10.10 -5.67
CA LEU A 324 40.93 -10.62 -4.51
C LEU A 324 40.76 -12.13 -4.36
N PHE A 325 39.54 -12.63 -4.53
CA PHE A 325 39.23 -14.06 -4.39
C PHE A 325 39.48 -14.87 -5.67
N ASN A 326 39.88 -14.21 -6.76
CA ASN A 326 40.28 -14.83 -8.03
C ASN A 326 39.29 -15.91 -8.48
N PHE A 327 37.99 -15.61 -8.38
CA PHE A 327 36.94 -16.55 -8.77
C PHE A 327 37.19 -17.02 -10.21
N PRO A 328 37.19 -18.34 -10.47
CA PRO A 328 37.45 -18.86 -11.80
C PRO A 328 36.43 -18.28 -12.79
N LYS A 329 36.95 -17.74 -13.89
CA LYS A 329 36.18 -17.13 -14.98
C LYS A 329 35.20 -18.10 -15.62
#